data_AF-A0AA37QMD2-F1
#
_entry.id   AF-A0AA37QMD2-F1
#
_cell.length_a   1.000
_cell.length_b   1.000
_cell.length_c   1.000
_cell.angle_alpha   90.00
_cell.angle_beta   90.00
_cell.angle_gamma   90.00
#
_symmetry.space_group_name_H-M   'P 1'
#
loop_
_entity.id
_entity.type
_entity.pdbx_description
1 polymer ?
#
loop_
_entity_poly.entity_id
_entity_poly.type
_entity_poly.pdbx_seq_one_letter_code
_entity_poly.pdbx_strand_id
1 'polypeptide(L)' 'MRAKSLKAFCEKYKPKYAVRTSMSDYREQEWMTNIPLYNIDRIKEYLEQ' A
#
# COMPACT_ATOMS: atom_id res chain seq x y z
N MET A 1 -21.45 10.15 3.13
CA MET A 1 -20.23 9.73 3.88
C MET A 1 -19.01 10.00 3.01
N ARG A 2 -17.96 10.68 3.50
CA ARG A 2 -16.67 10.74 2.80
C ARG A 2 -15.79 9.65 3.36
N ALA A 3 -15.31 8.73 2.50
CA ALA A 3 -14.28 7.78 2.91
C ALA A 3 -13.03 8.55 3.34
N LYS A 4 -12.42 8.17 4.46
CA LYS A 4 -11.12 8.73 4.85
C LYS A 4 -10.06 8.21 3.88
N SER A 5 -9.09 9.06 3.53
CA SER A 5 -7.98 8.62 2.67
C SER A 5 -7.16 7.55 3.38
N LEU A 6 -6.52 6.67 2.60
CA LEU A 6 -5.59 5.67 3.14
C LEU A 6 -4.49 6.34 3.99
N LYS A 7 -3.96 7.49 3.53
CA LYS A 7 -2.94 8.25 4.27
C LYS A 7 -3.41 8.65 5.67
N ALA A 8 -4.62 9.20 5.80
CA ALA A 8 -5.18 9.58 7.09
C ALA A 8 -5.39 8.37 8.03
N PHE A 9 -5.67 7.19 7.48
CA PHE A 9 -5.70 5.95 8.24
C PHE A 9 -4.30 5.54 8.72
N CYS A 10 -3.30 5.56 7.84
CA CYS A 10 -1.91 5.21 8.16
C CYS A 10 -1.31 6.14 9.22
N GLU A 11 -1.52 7.45 9.11
CA GLU A 11 -1.04 8.43 10.09
C GLU A 11 -1.66 8.21 11.48
N LYS A 12 -2.95 7.86 11.53
CA LYS A 12 -3.67 7.66 12.80
C LYS A 12 -3.34 6.32 13.47
N TYR A 13 -3.29 5.24 12.70
CA TYR A 13 -3.26 3.88 13.25
C TYR A 13 -1.93 3.17 13.07
N LYS A 14 -1.00 3.73 12.29
CA LYS A 14 0.35 3.19 12.07
C LYS A 14 0.34 1.68 11.80
N PRO A 15 -0.42 1.21 10.80
CA PRO A 15 -0.50 -0.20 10.50
C PRO A 15 0.90 -0.73 10.14
N LYS A 16 1.13 -2.03 10.42
CA LYS A 16 2.40 -2.69 10.08
C LYS A 16 2.73 -2.56 8.58
N TYR A 17 1.70 -2.58 7.74
CA TYR A 17 1.84 -2.47 6.28
C TYR A 17 0.79 -1.51 5.72
N ALA A 18 1.18 -0.77 4.69
CA ALA A 18 0.29 0.07 3.90
C ALA A 18 0.61 -0.15 2.42
N VAL A 19 -0.32 -0.80 1.71
CA VAL A 19 -0.13 -1.18 0.30
C VAL A 19 -1.21 -0.57 -0.56
N ARG A 20 -0.81 -0.04 -1.70
CA ARG A 20 -1.70 0.35 -2.80
C ARG A 20 -1.37 -0.50 -4.02
N THR A 21 -2.39 -0.85 -4.79
CA THR A 21 -2.20 -1.45 -6.12
C THR A 21 -2.67 -0.52 -7.21
N SER A 22 -1.90 -0.37 -8.29
CA SER A 22 -2.27 0.45 -9.45
C SER A 22 -1.55 0.00 -10.73
N MET A 23 -1.90 0.58 -11.88
CA MET A 23 -1.20 0.29 -13.14
C MET A 23 0.20 0.94 -13.22
N SER A 24 0.60 1.74 -12.23
CA SER A 24 1.94 2.33 -12.16
C SER A 24 2.97 1.33 -11.63
N ASP A 25 4.24 1.60 -11.94
CA ASP A 25 5.37 0.80 -11.48
C ASP A 25 5.50 0.76 -9.96
N TYR A 26 6.34 -0.18 -9.51
CA TYR A 26 6.67 -0.33 -8.10
C TYR A 26 7.20 0.97 -7.52
N ARG A 27 6.67 1.38 -6.37
CA ARG A 27 7.13 2.59 -5.68
C ARG A 27 7.02 2.44 -4.19
N GLU A 28 8.15 2.47 -3.51
CA GLU A 28 8.21 2.66 -2.08
C GLU A 28 8.10 4.14 -1.72
N GLN A 29 7.26 4.44 -0.74
CA GLN A 29 7.15 5.74 -0.11
C GLN A 29 7.20 5.55 1.40
N GLU A 30 7.52 6.61 2.13
CA GLU A 30 7.64 6.59 3.60
C GLU A 30 6.44 5.96 4.31
N TRP A 31 5.22 6.13 3.77
CA TRP A 31 3.98 5.72 4.42
C TRP A 31 3.23 4.59 3.70
N MET A 32 3.67 4.17 2.51
CA MET A 32 2.97 3.19 1.68
C MET A 32 3.84 2.67 0.53
N THR A 33 3.63 1.42 0.15
CA THR A 33 4.23 0.81 -1.05
C THR A 33 3.17 0.64 -2.14
N ASN A 34 3.43 1.17 -3.33
CA ASN A 34 2.65 0.88 -4.53
C ASN A 34 3.20 -0.39 -5.19
N ILE A 35 2.38 -1.44 -5.25
CA ILE A 35 2.66 -2.66 -6.00
C ILE A 35 1.91 -2.59 -7.33
N PRO A 36 2.55 -2.89 -8.48
CA PRO A 36 1.83 -2.93 -9.74
C PRO A 36 0.68 -3.94 -9.71
N LEU A 37 -0.48 -3.58 -10.27
CA LEU A 37 -1.69 -4.38 -10.22
C LEU A 37 -1.50 -5.78 -10.82
N TYR A 38 -0.68 -5.89 -11.87
CA TYR A 38 -0.36 -7.15 -12.52
C TYR A 38 0.49 -8.10 -11.65
N ASN A 39 1.01 -7.63 -10.52
CA ASN A 39 1.78 -8.41 -9.54
C ASN A 39 1.03 -8.61 -8.21
N ILE A 40 -0.28 -8.37 -8.17
CA ILE A 40 -1.07 -8.43 -6.93
C ILE A 40 -1.10 -9.84 -6.30
N ASP A 41 -0.98 -10.88 -7.11
CA ASP A 41 -0.90 -12.28 -6.68
C ASP A 41 0.33 -12.56 -5.80
N ARG A 42 1.41 -11.79 -5.99
CA ARG A 42 2.67 -11.90 -5.24
C ARG A 42 2.74 -10.97 -4.03
N ILE A 43 1.64 -10.32 -3.63
CA ILE A 43 1.64 -9.33 -2.53
C ILE A 43 2.25 -9.84 -1.23
N LYS A 44 2.05 -11.12 -0.88
CA LYS A 44 2.60 -11.71 0.35
C LYS A 44 4.13 -11.67 0.38
N GLU A 45 4.77 -11.92 -0.76
CA GLU A 45 6.22 -11.91 -0.88
C GLU A 45 6.80 -10.52 -0.57
N TYR A 46 6.08 -9.44 -0.88
CA TYR A 46 6.49 -8.08 -0.56
C TYR A 46 6.25 -7.69 0.91
N LEU A 47 5.31 -8.35 1.59
CA LEU A 47 4.99 -8.08 3.00
C LEU A 47 5.90 -8.87 3.97
N GLU A 48 6.49 -9.95 3.49
CA GLU A 48 7.30 -10.89 4.27
C GLU A 48 8.81 -10.78 4.01
N GLN A 49 9.24 -9.91 3.08
CA GLN A 49 10.63 -9.45 2.94
C GLN A 49 11.03 -8.53 4.10
#